data_AF-A0A2Z6ZZL3-F1
#
_entry.id   AF-A0A2Z6ZZL3-F1
#
_cell.length_a   1.000
_cell.length_b   1.000
_cell.length_c   1.000
_cell.angle_alpha   90.00
_cell.angle_beta   90.00
_cell.angle_gamma   90.00
#
_symmetry.space_group_name_H-M   'P 1'
#
loop_
_entity.id
_entity.type
_entity.pdbx_description
1 polymer ?
#
loop_
_entity_poly.entity_id
_entity_poly.type
_entity_poly.pdbx_seq_one_letter_code
_entity_poly.pdbx_strand_id
1 'polypeptide(L)'
;MSKVWRSLRQQAEQFAGWNPVMRWNVEYRVLEHDCFEAALGANLGFSLRHLGGDKLQAWLTALLRSEPAIAVQSAADLERFVKDDPSCVDHYVALSSCAGFQALQLYRISHMLWLNLEHHNAMMLKNWAAQVWGIDIHPGAEIGKGVVVRHGQGLVIDDGVVSRRRCHALECG
;
A
#
# COMPACT_ATOMS: atom_id res chain seq x y z
N MET A 1 -14.46 5.42 -13.27
CA MET A 1 -13.02 5.47 -12.94
C MET A 1 -12.74 6.61 -11.99
N SER A 2 -12.13 6.36 -10.84
CA SER A 2 -11.83 7.42 -9.85
C SER A 2 -10.83 8.44 -10.41
N LYS A 3 -10.85 9.67 -9.88
CA LYS A 3 -9.90 10.74 -10.27
C LYS A 3 -8.46 10.29 -10.04
N VAL A 4 -8.20 9.65 -8.89
CA VAL A 4 -6.90 9.08 -8.51
C VAL A 4 -6.37 8.10 -9.55
N TRP A 5 -7.20 7.16 -10.01
CA TRP A 5 -6.78 6.16 -11.00
C TRP A 5 -6.35 6.80 -12.32
N ARG A 6 -7.09 7.82 -12.78
CA ARG A 6 -6.72 8.56 -14.00
C ARG A 6 -5.39 9.30 -13.83
N SER A 7 -5.21 10.02 -12.72
CA SER A 7 -3.96 10.74 -12.43
C SER A 7 -2.77 9.78 -12.36
N LEU A 8 -2.92 8.65 -11.67
CA LEU A 8 -1.90 7.63 -11.54
C LEU A 8 -1.48 7.06 -12.91
N ARG A 9 -2.43 6.69 -13.76
CA ARG A 9 -2.13 6.19 -15.12
C ARG A 9 -1.40 7.23 -15.96
N GLN A 10 -1.86 8.49 -15.93
CA GLN A 10 -1.21 9.58 -16.67
C GLN A 10 0.25 9.79 -16.22
N GLN A 11 0.51 9.77 -14.91
CA GLN A 11 1.85 9.91 -14.34
C GLN A 11 2.75 8.72 -14.69
N ALA A 12 2.19 7.51 -14.64
CA ALA A 12 2.86 6.29 -15.08
C ALA A 12 3.25 6.35 -16.58
N GLU A 13 2.36 6.79 -17.47
CA GLU A 13 2.66 6.97 -18.90
C GLU A 13 3.78 8.00 -19.14
N GLN A 14 3.78 9.10 -18.39
CA GLN A 14 4.86 10.10 -18.47
C GLN A 14 6.20 9.52 -18.06
N PHE A 15 6.26 8.79 -16.94
CA PHE A 15 7.48 8.16 -16.46
C PHE A 15 8.00 7.09 -17.45
N ALA A 16 7.10 6.28 -18.01
CA ALA A 16 7.43 5.28 -19.03
C ALA A 16 8.06 5.90 -20.29
N GLY A 17 7.68 7.13 -20.64
CA GLY A 17 8.29 7.89 -21.73
C GLY A 17 9.67 8.47 -21.40
N TRP A 18 9.91 8.83 -20.14
CA TRP A 18 11.17 9.46 -19.71
C TRP A 18 12.31 8.47 -19.50
N ASN A 19 12.02 7.25 -19.05
CA ASN A 19 13.02 6.22 -18.81
C ASN A 19 12.66 4.89 -19.50
N PRO A 20 13.05 4.71 -20.78
CA PRO A 20 12.74 3.50 -21.53
C PRO A 20 13.27 2.20 -20.90
N VAL A 21 14.40 2.27 -20.17
CA VAL A 21 14.98 1.11 -19.47
C VAL A 21 14.08 0.66 -18.31
N MET A 22 13.41 1.59 -17.63
CA MET A 22 12.50 1.30 -16.51
C MET A 22 11.03 1.20 -16.92
N ARG A 23 10.72 1.32 -18.21
CA ARG A 23 9.36 1.26 -18.75
C ARG A 23 8.61 0.01 -18.30
N TRP A 24 9.25 -1.15 -18.38
CA TRP A 24 8.68 -2.43 -17.96
C TRP A 24 8.15 -2.40 -16.52
N ASN A 25 8.81 -1.66 -15.63
CA ASN A 25 8.43 -1.60 -14.23
C ASN A 25 7.08 -0.89 -14.06
N VAL A 26 6.86 0.16 -14.83
CA VAL A 26 5.63 0.95 -14.78
C VAL A 26 4.50 0.26 -15.52
N GLU A 27 4.82 -0.41 -16.63
CA GLU A 27 3.88 -1.25 -17.36
C GLU A 27 3.35 -2.37 -16.45
N TYR A 28 4.25 -3.15 -15.87
CA TYR A 28 3.92 -4.26 -14.96
C TYR A 28 3.15 -3.81 -13.71
N ARG A 29 3.46 -2.64 -13.14
CA ARG A 29 2.87 -2.20 -11.86
C ARG A 29 1.59 -1.40 -12.03
N VAL A 30 1.35 -0.77 -13.20
CA VAL A 30 0.22 0.14 -13.40
C VAL A 30 -0.43 -0.02 -14.77
N LEU A 31 0.32 0.10 -15.87
CA LEU A 31 -0.31 0.32 -17.18
C LEU A 31 -0.99 -0.92 -17.77
N GLU A 32 -0.52 -2.12 -17.42
CA GLU A 32 -1.10 -3.41 -17.82
C GLU A 32 -2.41 -3.74 -17.07
N HIS A 33 -2.80 -2.94 -16.08
CA HIS A 33 -3.99 -3.17 -15.27
C HIS A 33 -5.16 -2.28 -15.67
N ASP A 34 -6.37 -2.82 -15.55
CA ASP A 34 -7.63 -2.16 -15.90
C ASP A 34 -8.19 -1.29 -14.76
N CYS A 35 -7.90 -1.66 -13.51
CA CYS A 35 -8.39 -0.99 -12.32
C CYS A 35 -7.31 -0.74 -11.27
N PHE A 36 -7.63 0.14 -10.30
CA PHE A 36 -6.72 0.54 -9.25
C PHE A 36 -6.38 -0.60 -8.28
N GLU A 37 -7.34 -1.48 -8.01
CA GLU A 37 -7.18 -2.66 -7.15
C GLU A 37 -6.13 -3.61 -7.71
N ALA A 38 -6.16 -3.85 -9.03
CA ALA A 38 -5.18 -4.69 -9.71
C ALA A 38 -3.79 -4.06 -9.70
N ALA A 39 -3.68 -2.75 -9.95
CA ALA A 39 -2.42 -2.03 -9.81
C ALA A 39 -1.88 -2.05 -8.38
N LEU A 40 -2.72 -1.85 -7.37
CA LEU A 40 -2.31 -1.92 -5.97
C LEU A 40 -1.83 -3.33 -5.60
N GLY A 41 -2.56 -4.37 -6.00
CA GLY A 41 -2.16 -5.76 -5.83
C GLY A 41 -0.83 -6.09 -6.52
N ALA A 42 -0.59 -5.56 -7.71
CA ALA A 42 0.69 -5.69 -8.42
C ALA A 42 1.85 -4.99 -7.71
N ASN A 43 1.62 -3.80 -7.16
CA ASN A 43 2.65 -3.07 -6.43
C ASN A 43 3.05 -3.77 -5.12
N LEU A 44 2.08 -4.24 -4.35
CA LEU A 44 2.32 -5.02 -3.13
C LEU A 44 2.96 -6.37 -3.46
N GLY A 45 2.42 -7.09 -4.46
CA GLY A 45 2.95 -8.36 -4.92
C GLY A 45 4.40 -8.26 -5.41
N PHE A 46 4.75 -7.18 -6.11
CA PHE A 46 6.13 -6.91 -6.52
C PHE A 46 7.07 -6.74 -5.32
N SER A 47 6.69 -5.90 -4.34
CA SER A 47 7.51 -5.65 -3.15
C SER A 47 7.69 -6.90 -2.27
N LEU A 48 6.69 -7.77 -2.23
CA LEU A 48 6.64 -8.97 -1.38
C LEU A 48 6.99 -10.27 -2.13
N ARG A 49 7.37 -10.20 -3.42
CA ARG A 49 7.57 -11.39 -4.29
C ARG A 49 8.56 -12.40 -3.70
N HIS A 50 9.59 -11.93 -3.01
CA HIS A 50 10.59 -12.77 -2.38
C HIS A 50 10.07 -13.60 -1.18
N LEU A 51 8.91 -13.23 -0.62
CA LEU A 51 8.26 -13.95 0.48
C LEU A 51 7.11 -14.83 -0.01
N GLY A 52 6.23 -14.30 -0.86
CA GLY A 52 5.01 -15.00 -1.29
C GLY A 52 5.05 -15.62 -2.70
N GLY A 53 6.15 -15.44 -3.44
CA GLY A 53 6.30 -15.98 -4.79
C GLY A 53 5.37 -15.37 -5.84
N ASP A 54 5.32 -15.99 -7.02
CA ASP A 54 4.66 -15.41 -8.21
C ASP A 54 3.12 -15.36 -8.10
N LYS A 55 2.51 -16.21 -7.27
CA LYS A 55 1.06 -16.24 -7.06
C LYS A 55 0.55 -15.15 -6.12
N LEU A 56 1.46 -14.46 -5.41
CA LEU A 56 1.09 -13.50 -4.38
C LEU A 56 0.27 -12.33 -4.93
N GLN A 57 0.70 -11.76 -6.07
CA GLN A 57 -0.01 -10.65 -6.71
C GLN A 57 -1.46 -11.01 -7.02
N ALA A 58 -1.70 -12.20 -7.59
CA ALA A 58 -3.03 -12.63 -7.98
C ALA A 58 -3.95 -12.78 -6.75
N TRP A 59 -3.41 -13.34 -5.66
CA TRP A 59 -4.15 -13.45 -4.39
C TRP A 59 -4.47 -12.09 -3.77
N LEU A 60 -3.49 -11.19 -3.65
CA LEU A 60 -3.71 -9.84 -3.11
C LEU A 60 -4.73 -9.05 -3.95
N THR A 61 -4.66 -9.18 -5.28
CA THR A 61 -5.62 -8.56 -6.19
C THR A 61 -7.04 -9.11 -5.97
N ALA A 62 -7.18 -10.42 -5.75
CA ALA A 62 -8.47 -11.02 -5.47
C ALA A 62 -9.08 -10.50 -4.15
N LEU A 63 -8.26 -10.38 -3.10
CA LEU A 63 -8.70 -9.82 -1.80
C LEU A 63 -9.12 -8.35 -1.92
N LEU A 64 -8.37 -7.53 -2.66
CA LEU A 64 -8.71 -6.13 -2.90
C LEU A 64 -10.01 -5.99 -3.70
N ARG A 65 -10.26 -6.90 -4.63
CA ARG A 65 -11.51 -6.93 -5.42
C ARG A 65 -12.71 -7.41 -4.60
N SER A 66 -12.51 -8.31 -3.63
CA SER A 66 -13.59 -8.76 -2.74
C SER A 66 -13.98 -7.73 -1.69
N GLU A 67 -13.10 -6.78 -1.36
CA GLU A 67 -13.37 -5.70 -0.41
C GLU A 67 -13.10 -4.30 -1.02
N PRO A 68 -14.04 -3.75 -1.83
CA PRO A 68 -13.86 -2.46 -2.49
C PRO A 68 -13.64 -1.27 -1.54
N ALA A 69 -14.05 -1.40 -0.27
CA ALA A 69 -13.82 -0.36 0.73
C ALA A 69 -12.32 -0.11 0.95
N ILE A 70 -11.46 -1.14 0.82
CA ILE A 70 -10.01 -0.97 0.94
C ILE A 70 -9.51 -0.05 -0.18
N ALA A 71 -9.92 -0.27 -1.43
CA ALA A 71 -9.50 0.54 -2.57
C ALA A 71 -9.87 2.02 -2.41
N VAL A 72 -11.05 2.31 -1.86
CA VAL A 72 -11.50 3.67 -1.55
C VAL A 72 -10.61 4.33 -0.48
N GLN A 73 -10.26 3.58 0.57
CA GLN A 73 -9.38 4.06 1.63
C GLN A 73 -7.96 4.29 1.09
N SER A 74 -7.43 3.34 0.32
CA SER A 74 -6.12 3.43 -0.33
C SER A 74 -6.02 4.63 -1.27
N ALA A 75 -7.09 4.95 -2.03
CA ALA A 75 -7.11 6.13 -2.89
C ALA A 75 -7.04 7.44 -2.08
N ALA A 76 -7.76 7.51 -0.95
CA ALA A 76 -7.70 8.66 -0.05
C ALA A 76 -6.33 8.80 0.64
N ASP A 77 -5.72 7.68 1.06
CA ASP A 77 -4.35 7.67 1.59
C ASP A 77 -3.37 8.19 0.53
N LEU A 78 -3.52 7.73 -0.72
CA LEU A 78 -2.62 8.11 -1.81
C LEU A 78 -2.68 9.62 -2.08
N GLU A 79 -3.88 10.21 -2.14
CA GLU A 79 -4.05 11.66 -2.27
C GLU A 79 -3.38 12.40 -1.10
N ARG A 80 -3.50 11.88 0.12
CA ARG A 80 -2.90 12.48 1.31
C ARG A 80 -1.37 12.40 1.28
N PHE A 81 -0.80 11.26 0.89
CA PHE A 81 0.65 11.10 0.74
C PHE A 81 1.23 12.09 -0.27
N VAL A 82 0.59 12.26 -1.43
CA VAL A 82 1.04 13.23 -2.46
C VAL A 82 0.94 14.67 -1.95
N LYS A 83 -0.08 14.98 -1.15
CA LYS A 83 -0.29 16.32 -0.62
C LYS A 83 0.67 16.67 0.50
N ASP A 84 0.94 15.73 1.40
CA ASP A 84 1.55 16.01 2.70
C ASP A 84 2.96 15.41 2.87
N ASP A 85 3.41 14.47 2.02
CA ASP A 85 4.78 13.93 2.06
C ASP A 85 5.62 14.53 0.92
N PRO A 86 6.57 15.44 1.22
CA PRO A 86 7.43 16.06 0.21
C PRO A 86 8.28 15.05 -0.58
N SER A 87 8.48 13.84 -0.03
CA SER A 87 9.27 12.77 -0.67
C SER A 87 8.46 12.00 -1.71
N CYS A 88 7.13 12.03 -1.64
CA CYS A 88 6.24 11.35 -2.59
C CYS A 88 5.79 12.36 -3.66
N VAL A 89 6.62 12.52 -4.69
CA VAL A 89 6.44 13.56 -5.74
C VAL A 89 5.14 13.44 -6.55
N ASP A 90 4.56 12.25 -6.65
CA ASP A 90 3.32 11.98 -7.34
C ASP A 90 2.65 10.67 -6.86
N HIS A 91 1.49 10.32 -7.44
CA HIS A 91 0.75 9.11 -7.05
C HIS A 91 1.52 7.84 -7.42
N TYR A 92 2.31 7.86 -8.50
CA TYR A 92 3.08 6.70 -8.92
C TYR A 92 4.17 6.40 -7.88
N VAL A 93 4.97 7.38 -7.50
CA VAL A 93 6.03 7.24 -6.49
C VAL A 93 5.44 6.84 -5.14
N ALA A 94 4.32 7.43 -4.74
CA ALA A 94 3.62 7.06 -3.51
C ALA A 94 3.21 5.58 -3.52
N LEU A 95 2.60 5.10 -4.61
CA LEU A 95 2.18 3.71 -4.77
C LEU A 95 3.36 2.72 -4.86
N SER A 96 4.40 3.11 -5.59
CA SER A 96 5.48 2.21 -6.01
C SER A 96 6.60 2.11 -4.98
N SER A 97 6.83 3.17 -4.19
CA SER A 97 8.09 3.37 -3.48
C SER A 97 7.93 3.91 -2.06
N CYS A 98 6.81 4.53 -1.69
CA CYS A 98 6.63 5.04 -0.33
C CYS A 98 6.29 3.89 0.64
N ALA A 99 7.28 3.43 1.41
CA ALA A 99 7.17 2.28 2.33
C ALA A 99 6.00 2.40 3.32
N GLY A 100 5.77 3.61 3.85
CA GLY A 100 4.63 3.89 4.73
C GLY A 100 3.27 3.67 4.06
N PHE A 101 3.15 4.05 2.79
CA PHE A 101 1.94 3.81 2.02
C PHE A 101 1.74 2.31 1.79
N GLN A 102 2.77 1.60 1.32
CA GLN A 102 2.69 0.17 1.03
C GLN A 102 2.36 -0.67 2.28
N ALA A 103 3.01 -0.38 3.41
CA ALA A 103 2.74 -1.05 4.68
C ALA A 103 1.31 -0.80 5.18
N LEU A 104 0.81 0.45 5.07
CA LEU A 104 -0.57 0.78 5.42
C LEU A 104 -1.56 -0.01 4.56
N GLN A 105 -1.30 -0.14 3.25
CA GLN A 105 -2.20 -0.90 2.36
C GLN A 105 -2.16 -2.40 2.67
N LEU A 106 -1.00 -2.96 3.02
CA LEU A 106 -0.92 -4.35 3.44
C LEU A 106 -1.63 -4.59 4.79
N TYR A 107 -1.54 -3.63 5.72
CA TYR A 107 -2.33 -3.64 6.95
C TYR A 107 -3.84 -3.65 6.65
N ARG A 108 -4.34 -2.86 5.69
CA ARG A 108 -5.79 -2.87 5.36
C ARG A 108 -6.28 -4.25 4.92
N ILE A 109 -5.48 -4.96 4.13
CA ILE A 109 -5.77 -6.34 3.73
C ILE A 109 -5.70 -7.28 4.95
N SER A 110 -4.66 -7.14 5.77
CA SER A 110 -4.48 -7.92 7.00
C SER A 110 -5.63 -7.72 8.00
N HIS A 111 -6.10 -6.48 8.19
CA HIS A 111 -7.23 -6.11 9.04
C HIS A 111 -8.53 -6.76 8.55
N MET A 112 -8.81 -6.71 7.25
CA MET A 112 -9.97 -7.40 6.67
C MET A 112 -9.91 -8.91 6.94
N LEU A 113 -8.76 -9.55 6.72
CA LEU A 113 -8.58 -10.98 7.02
C LEU A 113 -8.76 -11.28 8.51
N TRP A 114 -8.31 -10.39 9.39
CA TRP A 114 -8.47 -10.51 10.84
C TRP A 114 -9.93 -10.48 11.26
N LEU A 115 -10.72 -9.54 10.71
CA LEU A 115 -12.16 -9.45 10.97
C LEU A 115 -12.93 -10.67 10.43
N ASN A 116 -12.42 -11.29 9.36
CA ASN A 116 -12.97 -12.53 8.78
C ASN A 116 -12.47 -13.81 9.47
N LEU A 117 -11.82 -13.71 10.63
CA LEU A 117 -11.27 -14.83 11.41
C LEU A 117 -10.16 -15.61 10.69
N GLU A 118 -9.59 -15.08 9.60
CA GLU A 118 -8.44 -15.64 8.90
C GLU A 118 -7.11 -15.20 9.55
N HIS A 119 -6.99 -15.40 10.87
CA HIS A 119 -5.91 -14.85 11.69
C HIS A 119 -4.50 -15.27 11.23
N HIS A 120 -4.34 -16.47 10.68
CA HIS A 120 -3.06 -16.93 10.13
C HIS A 120 -2.60 -16.06 8.95
N ASN A 121 -3.50 -15.80 7.99
CA ASN A 121 -3.20 -14.96 6.83
C ASN A 121 -2.97 -13.50 7.25
N ALA A 122 -3.80 -13.00 8.19
CA ALA A 122 -3.65 -11.67 8.74
C ALA A 122 -2.27 -11.45 9.39
N MET A 123 -1.88 -12.35 10.30
CA MET A 123 -0.59 -12.28 11.00
C MET A 123 0.60 -12.48 10.06
N MET A 124 0.47 -13.35 9.05
CA MET A 124 1.49 -13.52 8.01
C MET A 124 1.76 -12.21 7.27
N LEU A 125 0.70 -11.56 6.75
CA LEU A 125 0.84 -10.28 6.03
C LEU A 125 1.40 -9.17 6.93
N LYS A 126 0.95 -9.12 8.19
CA LYS A 126 1.48 -8.19 9.19
C LYS A 126 2.99 -8.39 9.41
N ASN A 127 3.45 -9.62 9.55
CA ASN A 127 4.87 -9.92 9.75
C ASN A 127 5.70 -9.60 8.51
N TRP A 128 5.16 -9.83 7.31
CA TRP A 128 5.80 -9.42 6.06
C TRP A 128 5.92 -7.91 5.95
N ALA A 129 4.91 -7.15 6.39
CA ALA A 129 5.00 -5.69 6.44
C ALA A 129 6.16 -5.22 7.32
N ALA A 130 6.28 -5.80 8.52
CA ALA A 130 7.34 -5.50 9.46
C ALA A 130 8.72 -5.89 8.90
N GLN A 131 8.83 -7.02 8.21
CA GLN A 131 10.09 -7.48 7.61
C GLN A 131 10.54 -6.61 6.43
N VAL A 132 9.63 -6.21 5.54
CA VAL A 132 9.97 -5.53 4.29
C VAL A 132 10.07 -4.02 4.47
N TRP A 133 9.18 -3.42 5.26
CA TRP A 133 9.12 -1.96 5.42
C TRP A 133 9.45 -1.48 6.83
N GLY A 134 9.70 -2.38 7.78
CA GLY A 134 9.98 -2.02 9.18
C GLY A 134 8.78 -1.44 9.92
N ILE A 135 7.56 -1.63 9.40
CA ILE A 135 6.31 -1.10 9.95
C ILE A 135 5.46 -2.27 10.44
N ASP A 136 5.16 -2.27 11.73
CA ASP A 136 4.43 -3.30 12.43
C ASP A 136 3.07 -2.71 12.89
N ILE A 137 1.98 -3.14 12.26
CA ILE A 137 0.63 -2.72 12.62
C ILE A 137 -0.18 -3.97 12.91
N HIS A 138 -0.62 -4.13 14.16
CA HIS A 138 -1.47 -5.24 14.56
C HIS A 138 -2.76 -5.25 13.72
N PRO A 139 -3.18 -6.42 13.20
CA PRO A 139 -4.36 -6.48 12.32
C PRO A 139 -5.65 -6.07 13.04
N GLY A 140 -5.71 -6.21 14.37
CA GLY A 140 -6.84 -5.76 15.19
C GLY A 140 -6.91 -4.24 15.43
N ALA A 141 -5.88 -3.47 15.06
CA ALA A 141 -5.94 -2.01 15.16
C ALA A 141 -7.04 -1.46 14.25
N GLU A 142 -7.64 -0.33 14.62
CA GLU A 142 -8.63 0.39 13.81
C GLU A 142 -8.01 1.68 13.25
N ILE A 143 -7.79 1.74 11.93
CA ILE A 143 -7.18 2.89 11.27
C ILE A 143 -8.12 3.40 10.16
N GLY A 144 -8.45 4.68 10.23
CA GLY A 144 -9.27 5.37 9.23
C GLY A 144 -8.59 5.52 7.85
N LYS A 145 -9.14 6.40 7.02
CA LYS A 145 -8.64 6.72 5.67
C LYS A 145 -7.98 8.09 5.60
N GLY A 146 -7.15 8.32 4.58
CA GLY A 146 -6.41 9.57 4.43
C GLY A 146 -5.27 9.69 5.44
N VAL A 147 -4.62 8.55 5.74
CA VAL A 147 -3.56 8.44 6.74
C VAL A 147 -2.19 8.46 6.04
N VAL A 148 -1.24 9.17 6.64
CA VAL A 148 0.16 9.21 6.19
C VAL A 148 1.08 8.65 7.25
N VAL A 149 1.84 7.62 6.88
CA VAL A 149 2.91 7.03 7.69
C VAL A 149 4.25 7.52 7.17
N ARG A 150 4.79 8.60 7.76
CA ARG A 150 6.09 9.16 7.39
C ARG A 150 7.23 8.48 8.14
N HIS A 151 8.30 8.12 7.43
CA HIS A 151 9.53 7.54 7.99
C HIS A 151 9.28 6.36 8.96
N GLY A 152 8.36 5.45 8.62
CA GLY A 152 7.82 4.43 9.54
C GLY A 152 8.77 3.32 9.99
N GLN A 153 10.08 3.43 9.77
CA GLN A 153 11.01 2.39 10.22
C GLN A 153 10.98 2.29 11.76
N GLY A 154 10.51 1.15 12.27
CA GLY A 154 10.32 0.91 13.70
C GLY A 154 8.97 1.37 14.28
N LEU A 155 7.98 1.68 13.44
CA LEU A 155 6.60 1.95 13.89
C LEU A 155 5.95 0.66 14.39
N VAL A 156 5.38 0.70 15.60
CA VAL A 156 4.58 -0.38 16.18
C VAL A 156 3.22 0.17 16.62
N ILE A 157 2.13 -0.41 16.14
CA ILE A 157 0.75 -0.11 16.54
C ILE A 157 0.10 -1.41 17.03
N ASP A 158 -0.16 -1.52 18.33
CA ASP A 158 -0.77 -2.70 18.98
C ASP A 158 -2.17 -2.35 19.50
N ASP A 159 -3.23 -2.99 19.01
CA ASP A 159 -4.60 -2.91 19.59
C ASP A 159 -5.09 -1.48 19.94
N GLY A 160 -4.73 -0.49 19.10
CA GLY A 160 -5.04 0.94 19.30
C GLY A 160 -4.01 1.73 20.12
N VAL A 161 -3.00 1.08 20.67
CA VAL A 161 -1.86 1.68 21.37
C VAL A 161 -0.69 1.90 20.39
N VAL A 162 -0.35 3.16 20.16
CA VAL A 162 0.79 3.55 19.30
C VAL A 162 2.06 3.66 20.16
N SER A 163 3.01 2.73 20.03
CA SER A 163 4.28 2.78 20.76
C SER A 163 5.35 3.53 19.95
N ARG A 164 5.67 4.76 20.37
CA ARG A 164 6.64 5.64 19.69
C ARG A 164 8.06 5.44 20.20
N ARG A 165 8.87 4.60 19.56
CA ARG A 165 10.34 4.70 19.66
C ARG A 165 10.89 5.34 18.39
N ARG A 166 10.72 6.68 18.26
CA ARG A 166 11.18 7.57 17.17
C ARG A 166 10.22 7.78 15.98
N CYS A 167 9.03 8.35 16.18
CA CYS A 167 8.06 8.58 15.08
C CYS A 167 7.18 9.85 15.24
N HIS A 168 7.19 10.71 14.20
CA HIS A 168 6.15 11.72 13.88
C HIS A 168 5.08 11.09 12.94
N ALA A 169 4.57 9.90 13.28
CA ALA A 169 4.09 8.94 12.26
C ALA A 169 2.58 8.85 11.99
N LEU A 170 1.73 9.61 12.65
CA LEU A 170 0.29 9.60 12.38
C LEU A 170 -0.26 11.03 12.50
N GLU A 171 -0.47 11.69 11.37
CA GLU A 171 -1.31 12.88 11.30
C GLU A 171 -2.67 12.45 10.76
N CYS A 172 -3.61 12.19 11.67
CA CYS A 172 -5.02 12.17 11.33
C CYS A 172 -5.47 13.62 11.16
N GLY A 173 -6.00 13.96 9.98
CA GLY A 173 -6.66 15.25 9.73
C GLY A 173 -8.16 15.13 9.91
#